data_AF-A0A660VRN3-F1
#
_entry.id   AF-A0A660VRN3-F1
#
_cell.length_a   1.000
_cell.length_b   1.000
_cell.length_c   1.000
_cell.angle_alpha   90.00
_cell.angle_beta   90.00
_cell.angle_gamma   90.00
#
_symmetry.space_group_name_H-M   'P 1'
#
loop_
_entity.id
_entity.type
_entity.pdbx_description
1 polymer ?
#
loop_
_entity_poly.entity_id
_entity_poly.type
_entity_poly.pdbx_seq_one_letter_code
_entity_poly.pdbx_strand_id
1 'polypeptide(L)'
;MSTSLSPDQRRRLEQFFDRAADLPAGERAAFVERACGSDIALRDELSRLLEGLTGDDVLEQLRHDAPSRAGTTIGPYRLLERVGLGGMGEVYAAEQSLPVVRRVALKLIRHGMHSAEVVARFGAERQALARMGHPNVAQVFDAGSTDDGRPYFVMEFVAGPPITEFADQRTLTTRERLELFLAVCDGVQHAHQKGVIHRDLKPSNLLVMEQEQRAVPKVIDFGVARATTGKLSEHSLHTLVGQVVGTLDYMSPEQADPGGADVDTRSDVYSLGVVLYQLLSGLLPFDHSSELGLPLSERQRVMREQDPPMPSTRLRKQTDTAASIARLHASV
;
A
#
# COMPACT_ATOMS: atom_id res chain seq x y z
N MET A 1 25.32 -23.53 -13.41
CA MET A 1 24.07 -23.72 -14.19
C MET A 1 22.92 -23.41 -13.25
N SER A 2 22.27 -22.26 -13.41
CA SER A 2 21.14 -21.86 -12.56
C SER A 2 19.89 -22.53 -13.08
N THR A 3 19.44 -23.61 -12.41
CA THR A 3 18.17 -24.27 -12.69
C THR A 3 17.04 -23.40 -12.14
N SER A 4 16.26 -22.78 -13.02
CA SER A 4 15.10 -21.98 -12.63
C SER A 4 14.05 -22.86 -11.93
N LEU A 5 13.65 -22.47 -10.72
CA LEU A 5 12.56 -23.14 -9.99
C LEU A 5 11.25 -23.04 -10.77
N SER A 6 10.51 -24.14 -10.84
CA SER A 6 9.14 -24.18 -11.36
C SER A 6 8.17 -23.36 -10.49
N PRO A 7 7.01 -22.94 -11.00
CA PRO A 7 6.01 -22.18 -10.24
C PRO A 7 5.54 -22.88 -8.95
N ASP A 8 5.42 -24.21 -8.97
CA ASP A 8 5.07 -24.99 -7.78
C ASP A 8 6.20 -25.03 -6.74
N GLN A 9 7.45 -25.12 -7.20
CA GLN A 9 8.61 -25.03 -6.33
C GLN A 9 8.76 -23.64 -5.71
N ARG A 10 8.47 -22.56 -6.46
CA ARG A 10 8.49 -21.20 -5.90
C ARG A 10 7.43 -20.98 -4.82
N ARG A 11 6.20 -21.45 -5.04
CA ARG A 11 5.15 -21.40 -4.01
C ARG A 11 5.54 -22.17 -2.75
N ARG A 12 6.14 -23.35 -2.91
CA ARG A 12 6.65 -24.15 -1.77
C ARG A 12 7.84 -23.49 -1.09
N LEU A 13 8.72 -22.84 -1.85
CA LEU A 13 9.88 -22.11 -1.33
C LEU A 13 9.42 -21.00 -0.39
N GLU A 14 8.45 -20.18 -0.79
CA GLU A 14 7.86 -19.11 0.03
C GLU A 14 7.25 -19.68 1.32
N GLN A 15 6.38 -20.69 1.19
CA GLN A 15 5.73 -21.32 2.35
C GLN A 15 6.73 -21.97 3.33
N PHE A 16 7.82 -22.54 2.81
CA PHE A 16 8.84 -23.16 3.64
C PHE A 16 9.80 -22.13 4.23
N PHE A 17 10.07 -21.04 3.54
CA PHE A 17 10.88 -19.94 4.06
C PHE A 17 10.20 -19.29 5.27
N ASP A 18 8.93 -18.90 5.16
CA ASP A 18 8.20 -18.28 6.28
C ASP A 18 8.19 -19.20 7.52
N ARG A 19 7.91 -20.48 7.32
CA ARG A 19 7.91 -21.48 8.40
C ARG A 19 9.31 -21.74 8.97
N ALA A 20 10.36 -21.70 8.16
CA ALA A 20 11.73 -21.89 8.61
C ALA A 20 12.27 -20.65 9.33
N ALA A 21 11.86 -19.45 8.91
CA ALA A 21 12.22 -18.20 9.56
C ALA A 21 11.71 -18.15 11.02
N ASP A 22 10.51 -18.69 11.27
CA ASP A 22 9.91 -18.80 12.59
C ASP A 22 10.56 -19.85 13.51
N LEU A 23 11.39 -20.76 12.97
CA LEU A 23 12.06 -21.79 13.76
C LEU A 23 13.40 -21.30 14.36
N PRO A 24 13.80 -21.81 15.54
CA PRO A 24 15.13 -21.57 16.09
C PRO A 24 16.23 -22.01 15.12
N ALA A 25 17.35 -21.28 15.06
CA ALA A 25 18.42 -21.53 14.09
C ALA A 25 18.92 -22.99 14.07
N GLY A 26 18.97 -23.65 15.23
CA GLY A 26 19.36 -25.07 15.35
C GLY A 26 18.36 -26.06 14.75
N GLU A 27 17.10 -25.66 14.55
CA GLU A 27 16.02 -26.51 14.00
C GLU A 27 15.79 -26.30 12.50
N ARG A 28 16.31 -25.19 11.93
CA ARG A 28 16.10 -24.81 10.52
C ARG A 28 16.65 -25.84 9.55
N ALA A 29 17.88 -26.33 9.77
CA ALA A 29 18.49 -27.33 8.89
C ALA A 29 17.66 -28.62 8.82
N ALA A 30 17.20 -29.13 9.97
CA ALA A 30 16.34 -30.32 10.05
C ALA A 30 14.93 -30.08 9.48
N PHE A 31 14.43 -28.84 9.49
CA PHE A 31 13.18 -28.48 8.82
C PHE A 31 13.35 -28.47 7.30
N VAL A 32 14.41 -27.84 6.78
CA VAL A 32 14.71 -27.78 5.33
C VAL A 32 14.85 -29.17 4.74
N GLU A 33 15.55 -30.08 5.41
CA GLU A 33 15.68 -31.48 4.96
C GLU A 33 14.34 -32.20 4.91
N ARG A 34 13.49 -32.03 5.94
CA ARG A 34 12.16 -32.68 5.98
C ARG A 34 11.16 -32.08 5.00
N ALA A 35 11.16 -30.76 4.84
CA ALA A 35 10.18 -30.04 4.03
C ALA A 35 10.48 -30.14 2.52
N CYS A 36 11.75 -30.06 2.12
CA CYS A 36 12.14 -30.12 0.72
C CYS A 36 12.30 -31.56 0.20
N GLY A 37 12.50 -32.55 1.09
CA GLY A 37 12.60 -33.96 0.72
C GLY A 37 13.70 -34.21 -0.32
N SER A 38 13.36 -34.84 -1.45
CA SER A 38 14.29 -35.11 -2.56
C SER A 38 14.46 -33.96 -3.55
N ASP A 39 13.79 -32.82 -3.34
CA ASP A 39 13.88 -31.66 -4.24
C ASP A 39 15.13 -30.83 -3.94
N ILE A 40 16.23 -31.20 -4.59
CA ILE A 40 17.57 -30.60 -4.39
C ILE A 40 17.57 -29.12 -4.76
N ALA A 41 16.90 -28.73 -5.85
CA ALA A 41 16.88 -27.34 -6.31
C ALA A 41 16.12 -26.43 -5.32
N LEU A 42 15.00 -26.92 -4.79
CA LEU A 42 14.24 -26.21 -3.76
C LEU A 42 15.01 -26.12 -2.44
N ARG A 43 15.68 -27.21 -2.06
CA ARG A 43 16.49 -27.28 -0.84
C ARG A 43 17.67 -26.31 -0.88
N ASP A 44 18.42 -26.29 -1.98
CA ASP A 44 19.62 -25.47 -2.10
C ASP A 44 19.25 -23.97 -2.12
N GLU A 45 18.13 -23.60 -2.76
CA GLU A 45 17.63 -22.23 -2.73
C GLU A 45 17.11 -21.83 -1.34
N LEU A 46 16.36 -22.70 -0.67
CA LEU A 46 15.87 -22.43 0.68
C LEU A 46 17.01 -22.27 1.69
N SER A 47 18.02 -23.15 1.63
CA SER A 47 19.22 -23.03 2.47
C SER A 47 19.97 -21.73 2.21
N ARG A 48 20.15 -21.32 0.94
CA ARG A 48 20.78 -20.05 0.59
C ARG A 48 20.02 -18.85 1.16
N LEU A 49 18.69 -18.85 1.08
CA LEU A 49 17.85 -17.79 1.65
C LEU A 49 17.96 -17.74 3.17
N LEU A 50 18.07 -18.89 3.83
CA LEU A 50 18.20 -18.99 5.29
C LEU A 50 19.63 -18.70 5.80
N GLU A 51 20.67 -18.91 5.00
CA GLU A 51 22.06 -18.53 5.32
C GLU A 51 22.22 -17.00 5.45
N GLY A 52 21.40 -16.23 4.72
CA GLY A 52 21.28 -14.77 4.90
C GLY A 52 20.64 -14.32 6.21
N LEU A 53 20.11 -15.25 7.03
CA LEU A 53 19.47 -15.00 8.32
C LEU A 53 20.37 -15.36 9.52
N THR A 54 21.69 -15.29 9.38
CA THR A 54 22.61 -15.74 10.43
C THR A 54 22.61 -14.83 11.67
N GLY A 55 22.12 -15.39 12.78
CA GLY A 55 22.55 -15.14 14.16
C GLY A 55 22.18 -13.80 14.80
N ASP A 56 22.87 -12.73 14.39
CA ASP A 56 22.78 -11.43 15.06
C ASP A 56 21.69 -10.53 14.46
N ASP A 57 21.50 -10.58 13.12
CA ASP A 57 20.47 -9.79 12.43
C ASP A 57 19.05 -10.24 12.82
N VAL A 58 18.80 -11.53 13.04
CA VAL A 58 17.43 -12.03 13.34
C VAL A 58 17.01 -11.74 14.77
N LEU A 59 17.94 -11.80 15.73
CA LEU A 59 17.64 -11.42 17.12
C LEU A 59 17.49 -9.90 17.26
N GLU A 60 18.21 -9.11 16.47
CA GLU A 60 17.95 -7.67 16.36
C GLU A 60 16.65 -7.36 15.61
N GLN A 61 16.37 -7.98 14.47
CA GLN A 61 15.12 -7.79 13.72
C GLN A 61 13.90 -8.24 14.53
N LEU A 62 13.94 -9.36 15.25
CA LEU A 62 12.83 -9.79 16.11
C LEU A 62 12.64 -8.89 17.33
N ARG A 63 13.69 -8.23 17.83
CA ARG A 63 13.60 -7.22 18.90
C ARG A 63 13.09 -5.87 18.39
N HIS A 64 13.42 -5.51 17.16
CA HIS A 64 13.12 -4.21 16.56
C HIS A 64 11.83 -4.18 15.69
N ASP A 65 11.37 -5.34 15.20
CA ASP A 65 10.06 -5.56 14.57
C ASP A 65 8.98 -5.95 15.58
N ALA A 66 9.31 -5.96 16.88
CA ALA A 66 8.27 -5.94 17.89
C ALA A 66 7.38 -4.70 17.64
N PRO A 67 6.06 -4.88 17.39
CA PRO A 67 5.18 -3.77 17.08
C PRO A 67 5.29 -2.73 18.19
N SER A 68 5.46 -1.47 17.82
CA SER A 68 5.50 -0.38 18.79
C SER A 68 4.17 -0.37 19.54
N ARG A 69 4.18 -0.82 20.79
CA ARG A 69 2.95 -0.97 21.57
C ARG A 69 2.29 0.39 21.77
N ALA A 70 0.95 0.40 21.79
CA ALA A 70 0.17 1.53 22.29
C ALA A 70 0.75 2.01 23.63
N GLY A 71 1.00 3.30 23.76
CA GLY A 71 1.66 3.91 24.93
C GLY A 71 3.16 4.18 24.78
N THR A 72 3.83 3.65 23.75
CA THR A 72 5.22 4.03 23.43
C THR A 72 5.31 5.51 23.07
N THR A 73 6.38 6.18 23.49
CA THR A 73 6.63 7.59 23.17
C THR A 73 7.84 7.71 22.26
N ILE A 74 7.70 8.45 21.16
CA ILE A 74 8.74 8.77 20.20
C ILE A 74 8.91 10.28 20.20
N GLY A 75 10.00 10.78 20.79
CA GLY A 75 10.18 12.23 20.98
C GLY A 75 8.96 12.86 21.69
N PRO A 76 8.30 13.88 21.12
CA PRO A 76 7.11 14.51 21.71
C PRO A 76 5.79 13.74 21.45
N TYR A 77 5.84 12.62 20.72
CA TYR A 77 4.66 11.91 20.22
C TYR A 77 4.39 10.64 21.05
N ARG A 78 3.25 10.60 21.73
CA ARG A 78 2.78 9.39 22.42
C ARG A 78 1.86 8.61 21.48
N LEU A 79 2.26 7.37 21.15
CA LEU A 79 1.45 6.48 20.32
C LEU A 79 0.19 6.05 21.09
N LEU A 80 -0.96 6.17 20.45
CA LEU A 80 -2.24 5.68 20.93
C LEU A 80 -2.53 4.31 20.31
N GLU A 81 -3.48 4.23 19.40
CA GLU A 81 -3.86 3.00 18.69
C GLU A 81 -3.21 2.93 17.30
N ARG A 82 -2.98 1.70 16.82
CA ARG A 82 -2.57 1.48 15.42
C ARG A 82 -3.79 1.65 14.52
N VAL A 83 -3.72 2.58 13.58
CA VAL A 83 -4.81 2.90 12.65
C VAL A 83 -4.61 2.29 11.26
N GLY A 84 -3.40 1.83 10.94
CA GLY A 84 -3.14 1.16 9.67
C GLY A 84 -1.85 0.35 9.68
N LEU A 85 -1.81 -0.68 8.84
CA LEU A 85 -0.62 -1.47 8.53
C LEU A 85 -0.48 -1.52 7.01
N GLY A 86 0.62 -0.99 6.48
CA GLY A 86 0.92 -1.00 5.05
C GLY A 86 2.28 -1.62 4.76
N GLY A 87 2.57 -1.84 3.47
CA GLY A 87 3.85 -2.43 3.02
C GLY A 87 5.08 -1.56 3.37
N MET A 88 4.87 -0.26 3.59
CA MET A 88 5.95 0.68 3.90
C MET A 88 6.12 0.93 5.40
N GLY A 89 5.21 0.44 6.25
CA GLY A 89 5.20 0.89 7.63
C GLY A 89 3.92 0.63 8.40
N GLU A 90 3.96 1.02 9.66
CA GLU A 90 2.81 1.05 10.56
C GLU A 90 2.35 2.49 10.75
N VAL A 91 1.04 2.72 10.79
CA VAL A 91 0.46 4.04 11.07
C VAL A 91 -0.27 3.99 12.40
N TYR A 92 0.08 4.91 13.29
CA TYR A 92 -0.52 5.07 14.61
C TYR A 92 -1.24 6.40 14.71
N ALA A 93 -2.41 6.43 15.35
CA ALA A 93 -2.87 7.67 15.96
C ALA A 93 -1.92 7.99 17.12
N ALA A 94 -1.52 9.24 17.25
CA ALA A 94 -0.62 9.69 18.30
C ALA A 94 -1.05 11.05 18.83
N GLU A 95 -0.63 11.36 20.06
CA GLU A 95 -0.75 12.69 20.65
C GLU A 95 0.62 13.35 20.65
N GLN A 96 0.70 14.50 19.98
CA GLN A 96 1.81 15.42 20.17
C GLN A 96 1.59 16.18 21.47
N SER A 97 2.57 16.18 22.38
CA SER A 97 2.50 16.89 23.66
C SER A 97 3.20 18.25 23.64
N LEU A 98 4.23 18.40 22.81
CA LEU A 98 5.03 19.63 22.66
C LEU A 98 5.51 19.81 21.20
N PRO A 99 5.75 21.06 20.76
CA PRO A 99 5.41 22.32 21.44
C PRO A 99 3.90 22.64 21.41
N VAL A 100 3.11 21.89 20.65
CA VAL A 100 1.65 22.06 20.51
C VAL A 100 0.96 20.75 20.85
N VAL A 101 -0.15 20.84 21.58
CA VAL A 101 -0.99 19.67 21.89
C VAL A 101 -1.97 19.42 20.76
N ARG A 102 -1.86 18.27 20.08
CA ARG A 102 -2.78 17.86 19.03
C ARG A 102 -2.72 16.36 18.76
N ARG A 103 -3.79 15.83 18.16
CA ARG A 103 -3.82 14.48 17.60
C ARG A 103 -3.19 14.47 16.21
N VAL A 104 -2.34 13.48 15.93
CA VAL A 104 -1.60 13.31 14.68
C VAL A 104 -1.63 11.86 14.23
N ALA A 105 -1.41 11.62 12.94
CA ALA A 105 -1.06 10.30 12.44
C ALA A 105 0.47 10.19 12.36
N LEU A 106 1.05 9.14 12.96
CA LEU A 106 2.48 8.87 12.92
C LEU A 106 2.73 7.58 12.14
N LYS A 107 3.44 7.69 11.02
CA LYS A 107 3.80 6.56 10.16
C LYS A 107 5.25 6.17 10.40
N LEU A 108 5.46 5.01 11.00
CA LEU A 108 6.76 4.38 11.23
C LEU A 108 7.15 3.54 10.02
N ILE A 109 8.33 3.79 9.45
CA ILE A 109 8.83 3.04 8.31
C ILE A 109 9.53 1.75 8.78
N ARG A 110 9.23 0.61 8.15
CA ARG A 110 9.81 -0.71 8.52
C ARG A 110 11.34 -0.77 8.30
N HIS A 111 11.99 -1.65 9.07
CA HIS A 111 13.42 -1.99 8.91
C HIS A 111 13.70 -2.65 7.55
N GLY A 112 14.87 -2.34 6.97
CA GLY A 112 15.29 -2.81 5.64
C GLY A 112 15.18 -1.76 4.53
N MET A 113 14.46 -0.65 4.76
CA MET A 113 14.46 0.52 3.86
C MET A 113 15.40 1.64 4.36
N HIS A 114 16.39 1.33 5.19
CA HIS A 114 17.24 2.31 5.88
C HIS A 114 18.58 2.61 5.20
N SER A 115 18.70 2.43 3.88
CA SER A 115 19.94 2.83 3.21
C SER A 115 20.13 4.36 3.37
N ALA A 116 21.39 4.81 3.50
CA ALA A 116 21.71 6.24 3.61
C ALA A 116 21.11 7.08 2.44
N GLU A 117 20.85 6.42 1.30
CA GLU A 117 20.16 6.97 0.13
C GLU A 117 18.67 7.24 0.37
N VAL A 118 17.97 6.38 1.13
CA VAL A 118 16.57 6.59 1.55
C VAL A 118 16.50 7.77 2.52
N VAL A 119 17.41 7.86 3.49
CA VAL A 119 17.47 8.97 4.46
C VAL A 119 17.79 10.31 3.78
N ALA A 120 18.69 10.34 2.79
CA ALA A 120 19.00 11.56 2.04
C ALA A 120 17.81 12.03 1.16
N ARG A 121 17.08 11.10 0.53
CA ARG A 121 15.85 11.39 -0.21
C ARG A 121 14.72 11.86 0.71
N PHE A 122 14.65 11.28 1.91
CA PHE A 122 13.72 11.67 2.97
C PHE A 122 13.81 13.18 3.27
N GLY A 123 15.04 13.72 3.34
CA GLY A 123 15.28 15.14 3.56
C GLY A 123 14.77 16.05 2.43
N ALA A 124 14.95 15.63 1.16
CA ALA A 124 14.53 16.39 -0.01
C ALA A 124 13.00 16.38 -0.19
N GLU A 125 12.36 15.23 0.00
CA GLU A 125 10.89 15.11 -0.10
C GLU A 125 10.17 15.80 1.05
N ARG A 126 10.75 15.82 2.26
CA ARG A 126 10.22 16.59 3.40
C ARG A 126 9.96 18.06 3.05
N GLN A 127 10.85 18.70 2.29
CA GLN A 127 10.70 20.11 1.94
C GLN A 127 9.59 20.34 0.91
N ALA A 128 9.37 19.39 -0.01
CA ALA A 128 8.26 19.44 -0.96
C ALA A 128 6.92 19.25 -0.24
N LEU A 129 6.84 18.26 0.66
CA LEU A 129 5.63 17.95 1.44
C LEU A 129 5.29 19.08 2.43
N ALA A 130 6.29 19.70 3.07
CA ALA A 130 6.08 20.83 3.99
C ALA A 130 5.48 22.07 3.30
N ARG A 131 5.63 22.21 1.98
CA ARG A 131 5.02 23.30 1.21
C ARG A 131 3.59 22.97 0.75
N MET A 132 3.08 21.76 0.98
CA MET A 132 1.72 21.36 0.60
C MET A 132 0.71 21.76 1.68
N GLY A 133 0.22 23.00 1.61
CA GLY A 133 -1.00 23.42 2.32
C GLY A 133 -2.18 23.45 1.36
N HIS A 134 -3.17 22.57 1.55
CA HIS A 134 -4.44 22.56 0.82
C HIS A 134 -5.53 21.93 1.69
N PRO A 135 -6.79 22.43 1.67
CA PRO A 135 -7.86 21.86 2.48
C PRO A 135 -8.09 20.36 2.23
N ASN A 136 -7.89 19.89 1.00
CA ASN A 136 -8.11 18.48 0.62
C ASN A 136 -6.85 17.61 0.59
N VAL A 137 -5.72 18.09 1.13
CA VAL A 137 -4.49 17.30 1.27
C VAL A 137 -4.12 17.25 2.74
N ALA A 138 -3.87 16.06 3.27
CA ALA A 138 -3.42 15.91 4.64
C ALA A 138 -2.04 16.53 4.82
N GLN A 139 -1.92 17.44 5.78
CA GLN A 139 -0.69 18.18 5.99
C GLN A 139 0.38 17.30 6.65
N VAL A 140 1.60 17.31 6.13
CA VAL A 140 2.77 16.76 6.83
C VAL A 140 3.28 17.81 7.80
N PHE A 141 3.35 17.45 9.07
CA PHE A 141 3.74 18.34 10.14
C PHE A 141 5.22 18.23 10.49
N ASP A 142 5.75 17.02 10.52
CA ASP A 142 7.11 16.75 10.97
C ASP A 142 7.60 15.42 10.38
N ALA A 143 8.91 15.22 10.40
CA ALA A 143 9.53 13.96 10.06
C ALA A 143 10.87 13.83 10.80
N GLY A 144 11.17 12.64 11.28
CA GLY A 144 12.35 12.39 12.08
C GLY A 144 12.75 10.92 12.08
N SER A 145 13.63 10.57 13.01
CA SER A 145 14.01 9.19 13.29
C SER A 145 13.78 8.88 14.76
N THR A 146 13.37 7.65 15.07
CA THR A 146 13.34 7.11 16.42
C THR A 146 14.76 6.90 16.97
N ASP A 147 14.88 6.59 18.26
CA ASP A 147 16.18 6.34 18.91
C ASP A 147 16.93 5.13 18.32
N ASP A 148 16.19 4.16 17.78
CA ASP A 148 16.72 3.01 17.04
C ASP A 148 16.91 3.29 15.53
N GLY A 149 16.75 4.54 15.09
CA GLY A 149 17.08 5.00 13.74
C GLY A 149 15.98 4.86 12.69
N ARG A 150 14.80 4.33 13.04
CA ARG A 150 13.68 4.20 12.09
C ARG A 150 13.12 5.57 11.71
N PRO A 151 13.02 5.90 10.41
CA PRO A 151 12.33 7.10 9.96
C PRO A 151 10.84 7.05 10.29
N TYR A 152 10.29 8.21 10.64
CA TYR A 152 8.86 8.39 10.79
C TYR A 152 8.37 9.71 10.19
N PHE A 153 7.10 9.71 9.78
CA PHE A 153 6.37 10.92 9.38
C PHE A 153 5.26 11.21 10.37
N VAL A 154 5.06 12.49 10.67
CA VAL A 154 3.95 13.00 11.46
C VAL A 154 3.09 13.84 10.54
N MET A 155 1.82 13.49 10.44
CA MET A 155 0.86 14.13 9.53
C MET A 155 -0.48 14.39 10.21
N GLU A 156 -1.31 15.17 9.53
CA GLU A 156 -2.69 15.43 9.92
C GLU A 156 -3.43 14.11 10.16
N PHE A 157 -4.04 13.98 11.34
CA PHE A 157 -4.90 12.86 11.64
C PHE A 157 -6.28 13.10 11.02
N VAL A 158 -6.60 12.35 9.96
CA VAL A 158 -7.91 12.41 9.33
C VAL A 158 -8.82 11.35 9.95
N ALA A 159 -9.75 11.80 10.79
CA ALA A 159 -10.73 10.94 11.42
C ALA A 159 -11.93 10.72 10.48
N GLY A 160 -11.84 9.71 9.60
CA GLY A 160 -12.88 9.44 8.63
C GLY A 160 -12.69 8.14 7.87
N PRO A 161 -13.77 7.52 7.37
CA PRO A 161 -13.66 6.34 6.53
C PRO A 161 -13.16 6.70 5.12
N PRO A 162 -12.72 5.69 4.34
CA PRO A 162 -12.48 5.81 2.91
C PRO A 162 -13.67 6.45 2.15
N ILE A 163 -13.39 7.17 1.07
CA ILE A 163 -14.38 7.92 0.28
C ILE A 163 -15.52 7.05 -0.25
N THR A 164 -15.23 5.81 -0.64
CA THR A 164 -16.22 4.85 -1.12
C THR A 164 -17.16 4.44 0.00
N GLU A 165 -16.61 4.06 1.15
CA GLU A 165 -17.37 3.70 2.35
C GLU A 165 -18.23 4.87 2.86
N PHE A 166 -17.66 6.09 2.92
CA PHE A 166 -18.39 7.30 3.30
C PHE A 166 -19.60 7.52 2.38
N ALA A 167 -19.40 7.44 1.07
CA ALA A 167 -20.44 7.68 0.09
C ALA A 167 -21.57 6.64 0.17
N ASP A 168 -21.23 5.38 0.44
CA ASP A 168 -22.20 4.30 0.57
C ASP A 168 -22.98 4.41 1.89
N GLN A 169 -22.31 4.66 3.01
CA GLN A 169 -22.95 4.85 4.33
C GLN A 169 -23.92 6.03 4.35
N ARG A 170 -23.59 7.12 3.65
CA ARG A 170 -24.45 8.30 3.51
C ARG A 170 -25.43 8.21 2.35
N THR A 171 -25.39 7.11 1.58
CA THR A 171 -26.25 6.88 0.43
C THR A 171 -26.22 8.06 -0.56
N LEU A 172 -25.02 8.61 -0.79
CA LEU A 172 -24.82 9.79 -1.63
C LEU A 172 -25.30 9.53 -3.06
N THR A 173 -25.98 10.52 -3.61
CA THR A 173 -26.35 10.57 -5.03
C THR A 173 -25.11 10.65 -5.91
N THR A 174 -25.27 10.32 -7.20
CA THR A 174 -24.20 10.49 -8.21
C THR A 174 -23.63 11.90 -8.21
N ARG A 175 -24.47 12.93 -8.03
CA ARG A 175 -24.02 14.32 -7.99
C ARG A 175 -23.13 14.59 -6.78
N GLU A 176 -23.57 14.20 -5.59
CA GLU A 176 -22.81 14.41 -4.35
C GLU A 176 -21.47 13.64 -4.37
N ARG A 177 -21.45 12.43 -4.95
CA ARG A 177 -20.22 11.65 -5.17
C ARG A 177 -19.24 12.40 -6.07
N LEU A 178 -19.72 13.01 -7.16
CA LEU A 178 -18.91 13.80 -8.07
C LEU A 178 -18.39 15.08 -7.41
N GLU A 179 -19.23 15.78 -6.63
CA GLU A 179 -18.82 16.97 -5.87
C GLU A 179 -17.71 16.64 -4.87
N LEU A 180 -17.83 15.51 -4.16
CA LEU A 180 -16.80 15.02 -3.25
C LEU A 180 -15.51 14.66 -4.00
N PHE A 181 -15.62 14.03 -5.16
CA PHE A 181 -14.48 13.64 -5.97
C PHE A 181 -13.76 14.83 -6.62
N LEU A 182 -14.48 15.89 -6.99
CA LEU A 182 -13.87 17.12 -7.50
C LEU A 182 -12.92 17.76 -6.46
N ALA A 183 -13.31 17.76 -5.19
CA ALA A 183 -12.45 18.25 -4.12
C ALA A 183 -11.18 17.39 -3.92
N VAL A 184 -11.25 16.07 -4.18
CA VAL A 184 -10.06 15.21 -4.26
C VAL A 184 -9.17 15.64 -5.42
N CYS A 185 -9.73 15.84 -6.61
CA CYS A 185 -8.98 16.31 -7.78
C CYS A 185 -8.29 17.64 -7.54
N ASP A 186 -8.93 18.60 -6.86
CA ASP A 186 -8.32 19.88 -6.49
C ASP A 186 -7.08 19.68 -5.61
N GLY A 187 -7.16 18.77 -4.63
CA GLY A 187 -6.02 18.41 -3.79
C GLY A 187 -4.85 17.78 -4.57
N VAL A 188 -5.15 16.84 -5.46
CA VAL A 188 -4.13 16.19 -6.30
C VAL A 188 -3.52 17.19 -7.29
N GLN A 189 -4.33 18.02 -7.93
CA GLN A 189 -3.87 19.06 -8.85
C GLN A 189 -2.93 20.07 -8.18
N HIS A 190 -3.22 20.44 -6.92
CA HIS A 190 -2.34 21.31 -6.13
C HIS A 190 -0.98 20.66 -5.85
N ALA A 191 -0.95 19.35 -5.55
CA ALA A 191 0.29 18.61 -5.39
C ALA A 191 1.10 18.56 -6.71
N HIS A 192 0.42 18.29 -7.83
CA HIS A 192 1.04 18.27 -9.16
C HIS A 192 1.67 19.60 -9.54
N GLN A 193 1.03 20.74 -9.25
CA GLN A 193 1.59 22.08 -9.48
C GLN A 193 2.88 22.35 -8.67
N LYS A 194 3.07 21.61 -7.58
CA LYS A 194 4.28 21.67 -6.74
C LYS A 194 5.30 20.59 -7.08
N GLY A 195 5.09 19.84 -8.17
CA GLY A 195 5.97 18.78 -8.64
C GLY A 195 5.90 17.50 -7.81
N VAL A 196 4.87 17.33 -6.99
CA VAL A 196 4.65 16.13 -6.16
C VAL A 196 3.65 15.23 -6.86
N ILE A 197 4.00 13.94 -7.01
CA ILE A 197 3.14 12.89 -7.58
C ILE A 197 2.82 11.90 -6.46
N HIS A 198 1.57 11.46 -6.35
CA HIS A 198 1.14 10.58 -5.27
C HIS A 198 1.58 9.13 -5.47
N ARG A 199 1.33 8.54 -6.66
CA ARG A 199 1.73 7.18 -7.08
C ARG A 199 1.02 6.01 -6.40
N ASP A 200 0.10 6.25 -5.49
CA ASP A 200 -0.63 5.20 -4.75
C ASP A 200 -2.05 5.67 -4.43
N LEU A 201 -2.70 6.34 -5.39
CA LEU A 201 -4.07 6.80 -5.20
C LEU A 201 -5.02 5.60 -5.24
N LYS A 202 -5.75 5.39 -4.14
CA LYS A 202 -6.73 4.33 -3.94
C LYS A 202 -7.72 4.76 -2.84
N PRO A 203 -8.88 4.11 -2.69
CA PRO A 203 -9.90 4.54 -1.74
C PRO A 203 -9.39 4.68 -0.31
N SER A 204 -8.51 3.78 0.15
CA SER A 204 -7.95 3.85 1.50
C SER A 204 -7.02 5.04 1.76
N ASN A 205 -6.53 5.71 0.69
CA ASN A 205 -5.75 6.94 0.78
C ASN A 205 -6.60 8.21 0.57
N LEU A 206 -7.92 8.06 0.42
CA LEU A 206 -8.88 9.14 0.24
C LEU A 206 -9.89 9.08 1.38
N LEU A 207 -9.58 9.75 2.48
CA LEU A 207 -10.41 9.71 3.68
C LEU A 207 -11.38 10.89 3.70
N VAL A 208 -12.57 10.70 4.25
CA VAL A 208 -13.59 11.76 4.34
C VAL A 208 -13.91 12.02 5.80
N MET A 209 -13.52 13.20 6.28
CA MET A 209 -13.88 13.68 7.60
C MET A 209 -15.07 14.62 7.53
N GLU A 210 -15.81 14.75 8.63
CA GLU A 210 -16.85 15.76 8.75
C GLU A 210 -16.35 16.96 9.56
N GLN A 211 -16.42 18.14 8.96
CA GLN A 211 -16.10 19.40 9.62
C GLN A 211 -17.30 20.33 9.50
N GLU A 212 -17.85 20.78 10.63
CA GLU A 212 -19.02 21.68 10.66
C GLU A 212 -20.19 21.15 9.80
N GLN A 213 -20.49 19.85 9.91
CA GLN A 213 -21.53 19.14 9.14
C GLN A 213 -21.27 19.07 7.61
N ARG A 214 -20.07 19.40 7.15
CA ARG A 214 -19.67 19.27 5.75
C ARG A 214 -18.67 18.12 5.59
N ALA A 215 -18.86 17.32 4.54
CA ALA A 215 -17.91 16.30 4.13
C ALA A 215 -16.67 16.98 3.53
N VAL A 216 -15.49 16.69 4.10
CA VAL A 216 -14.21 17.22 3.64
C VAL A 216 -13.31 16.03 3.29
N PRO A 217 -13.10 15.75 1.99
CA PRO A 217 -12.19 14.70 1.57
C PRO A 217 -10.75 15.17 1.75
N LYS A 218 -9.90 14.26 2.20
CA LYS A 218 -8.48 14.44 2.44
C LYS A 218 -7.71 13.32 1.75
N VAL A 219 -6.82 13.73 0.86
CA VAL A 219 -5.82 12.83 0.27
C VAL A 219 -4.65 12.71 1.25
N ILE A 220 -4.35 11.48 1.68
CA ILE A 220 -3.26 11.17 2.63
C ILE A 220 -2.07 10.54 1.90
N ASP A 221 -0.94 10.39 2.59
CA ASP A 221 0.20 9.56 2.12
C ASP A 221 0.87 9.97 0.79
N PHE A 222 0.80 11.26 0.41
CA PHE A 222 1.55 11.77 -0.75
C PHE A 222 3.04 11.45 -0.68
N GLY A 223 3.57 10.82 -1.73
CA GLY A 223 5.01 10.76 -2.00
C GLY A 223 5.85 9.91 -1.05
N VAL A 224 5.32 9.48 0.10
CA VAL A 224 6.05 8.65 1.09
C VAL A 224 6.64 7.39 0.45
N ALA A 225 5.95 6.85 -0.57
CA ALA A 225 6.38 5.70 -1.34
C ALA A 225 7.68 5.91 -2.13
N ARG A 226 7.90 7.10 -2.68
CA ARG A 226 9.10 7.41 -3.47
C ARG A 226 10.31 7.67 -2.57
N ALA A 227 10.10 8.38 -1.46
CA ALA A 227 11.11 8.58 -0.42
C ALA A 227 11.75 7.25 -0.01
N THR A 228 10.95 6.18 0.09
CA THR A 228 11.39 4.90 0.62
C THR A 228 11.92 3.89 -0.41
N THR A 229 11.60 4.00 -1.71
CA THR A 229 11.83 2.89 -2.67
C THR A 229 12.88 3.12 -3.77
N GLY A 230 13.39 4.33 -3.99
CA GLY A 230 14.44 4.57 -5.01
C GLY A 230 14.06 4.10 -6.43
N LYS A 231 15.04 4.02 -7.35
CA LYS A 231 14.85 3.26 -8.60
C LYS A 231 14.78 1.80 -8.19
N LEU A 232 13.59 1.21 -8.28
CA LEU A 232 13.34 -0.20 -7.97
C LEU A 232 14.41 -1.04 -8.70
N SER A 233 15.30 -1.67 -7.94
CA SER A 233 16.16 -2.72 -8.48
C SER A 233 15.29 -3.96 -8.73
N GLU A 234 15.64 -4.78 -9.72
CA GLU A 234 14.90 -6.01 -10.07
C GLU A 234 14.66 -6.92 -8.85
N HIS A 235 15.55 -6.88 -7.85
CA HIS A 235 15.43 -7.62 -6.59
C HIS A 235 14.37 -7.07 -5.63
N SER A 236 14.08 -5.76 -5.65
CA SER A 236 13.09 -5.13 -4.78
C SER A 236 11.64 -5.44 -5.20
N LEU A 237 11.44 -5.79 -6.47
CA LEU A 237 10.15 -6.18 -7.02
C LEU A 237 9.70 -7.57 -6.55
N HIS A 238 10.66 -8.47 -6.25
CA HIS A 238 10.39 -9.86 -5.90
C HIS A 238 9.87 -10.03 -4.46
N THR A 239 10.32 -9.22 -3.51
CA THR A 239 9.85 -9.26 -2.11
C THR A 239 8.46 -8.62 -1.92
N LEU A 240 7.97 -7.89 -2.92
CA LEU A 240 6.64 -7.26 -2.92
C LEU A 240 5.51 -8.17 -3.44
N VAL A 241 5.82 -9.34 -3.99
CA VAL A 241 4.85 -10.18 -4.74
C VAL A 241 3.66 -10.65 -3.87
N GLY A 242 3.81 -10.76 -2.55
CA GLY A 242 2.73 -11.13 -1.63
C GLY A 242 1.80 -9.98 -1.20
N GLN A 243 2.20 -8.71 -1.34
CA GLN A 243 1.47 -7.54 -0.82
C GLN A 243 0.90 -6.62 -1.93
N VAL A 244 1.19 -6.94 -3.18
CA VAL A 244 0.82 -6.20 -4.39
C VAL A 244 -0.65 -6.45 -4.80
N VAL A 245 -1.32 -7.45 -4.22
CA VAL A 245 -2.65 -7.91 -4.65
C VAL A 245 -3.74 -6.83 -4.62
N GLY A 246 -3.75 -5.93 -3.63
CA GLY A 246 -4.78 -4.89 -3.51
C GLY A 246 -4.40 -3.51 -4.07
N THR A 247 -3.11 -3.27 -4.33
CA THR A 247 -2.63 -2.00 -4.90
C THR A 247 -2.63 -2.03 -6.43
N LEU A 248 -2.44 -3.21 -7.04
CA LEU A 248 -2.45 -3.36 -8.51
C LEU A 248 -3.72 -2.82 -9.16
N ASP A 249 -4.87 -2.96 -8.49
CA ASP A 249 -6.17 -2.56 -9.02
C ASP A 249 -6.23 -1.08 -9.41
N TYR A 250 -5.38 -0.24 -8.83
CA TYR A 250 -5.36 1.22 -9.08
C TYR A 250 -4.07 1.69 -9.75
N MET A 251 -3.09 0.80 -9.98
CA MET A 251 -1.82 1.17 -10.62
C MET A 251 -2.02 1.43 -12.11
N SER A 252 -1.36 2.47 -12.63
CA SER A 252 -1.35 2.71 -14.05
C SER A 252 -0.47 1.70 -14.81
N PRO A 253 -0.67 1.53 -16.14
CA PRO A 253 0.11 0.58 -16.94
C PRO A 253 1.62 0.83 -16.91
N GLU A 254 2.05 2.08 -16.77
CA GLU A 254 3.46 2.47 -16.63
C GLU A 254 4.01 2.22 -15.23
N GLN A 255 3.17 2.26 -14.18
CA GLN A 255 3.58 1.88 -12.83
C GLN A 255 3.70 0.36 -12.67
N ALA A 256 2.89 -0.40 -13.41
CA ALA A 256 2.96 -1.85 -13.42
C ALA A 256 4.16 -2.38 -14.21
N ASP A 257 4.87 -1.54 -14.99
CA ASP A 257 5.97 -1.92 -15.88
C ASP A 257 7.31 -2.09 -15.11
N PRO A 258 7.89 -3.30 -15.05
CA PRO A 258 9.18 -3.55 -14.42
C PRO A 258 10.35 -2.83 -15.11
N GLY A 259 10.17 -2.42 -16.38
CA GLY A 259 11.18 -1.75 -17.20
C GLY A 259 11.48 -0.31 -16.78
N GLY A 260 10.77 0.22 -15.77
CA GLY A 260 11.06 1.52 -15.19
C GLY A 260 10.65 2.69 -16.08
N ALA A 261 9.43 2.64 -16.63
CA ALA A 261 8.84 3.79 -17.31
C ALA A 261 8.79 5.01 -16.37
N ASP A 262 9.02 6.22 -16.92
CA ASP A 262 8.98 7.45 -16.15
C ASP A 262 7.54 7.74 -15.69
N VAL A 263 7.23 7.39 -14.44
CA VAL A 263 5.98 7.69 -13.75
C VAL A 263 5.86 9.20 -13.54
N ASP A 264 4.86 9.81 -14.19
CA ASP A 264 4.54 11.24 -14.09
C ASP A 264 3.12 11.46 -13.53
N THR A 265 2.63 12.70 -13.60
CA THR A 265 1.31 13.08 -13.07
C THR A 265 0.15 12.33 -13.73
N ARG A 266 0.33 11.78 -14.94
CA ARG A 266 -0.71 11.02 -15.66
C ARG A 266 -1.02 9.69 -14.98
N SER A 267 -0.07 9.13 -14.24
CA SER A 267 -0.31 7.92 -13.45
C SER A 267 -1.34 8.16 -12.35
N ASP A 268 -1.25 9.31 -11.66
CA ASP A 268 -2.27 9.71 -10.68
C ASP A 268 -3.64 9.93 -11.34
N VAL A 269 -3.68 10.48 -12.57
CA VAL A 269 -4.93 10.67 -13.32
C VAL A 269 -5.58 9.32 -13.65
N TYR A 270 -4.79 8.31 -14.03
CA TYR A 270 -5.29 6.96 -14.25
C TYR A 270 -5.91 6.39 -12.97
N SER A 271 -5.18 6.45 -11.84
CA SER A 271 -5.65 5.95 -10.55
C SER A 271 -6.92 6.67 -10.09
N LEU A 272 -7.01 8.00 -10.28
CA LEU A 272 -8.25 8.75 -10.02
C LEU A 272 -9.40 8.25 -10.89
N GLY A 273 -9.16 7.94 -12.16
CA GLY A 273 -10.16 7.34 -13.04
C GLY A 273 -10.70 6.01 -12.50
N VAL A 274 -9.82 5.15 -12.00
CA VAL A 274 -10.21 3.87 -11.38
C VAL A 274 -11.02 4.09 -10.11
N VAL A 275 -10.58 4.98 -9.21
CA VAL A 275 -11.31 5.30 -7.99
C VAL A 275 -12.68 5.88 -8.32
N LEU A 276 -12.78 6.80 -9.29
CA LEU A 276 -14.06 7.39 -9.69
C LEU A 276 -15.00 6.31 -10.24
N TYR A 277 -14.48 5.40 -11.05
CA TYR A 277 -15.26 4.26 -11.57
C TYR A 277 -15.89 3.47 -10.41
N GLN A 278 -15.08 3.14 -9.40
CA GLN A 278 -15.54 2.40 -8.23
C GLN A 278 -16.49 3.21 -7.36
N LEU A 279 -16.22 4.50 -7.15
CA LEU A 279 -17.08 5.39 -6.39
C LEU A 279 -18.48 5.48 -7.01
N LEU A 280 -18.59 5.43 -8.33
CA LEU A 280 -19.87 5.53 -9.04
C LEU A 280 -20.60 4.20 -9.22
N SER A 281 -19.87 3.08 -9.29
CA SER A 281 -20.45 1.76 -9.63
C SER A 281 -20.37 0.72 -8.53
N GLY A 282 -19.57 0.94 -7.49
CA GLY A 282 -19.20 -0.06 -6.49
C GLY A 282 -18.24 -1.14 -7.00
N LEU A 283 -17.78 -1.06 -8.25
CA LEU A 283 -16.98 -2.09 -8.93
C LEU A 283 -15.67 -1.53 -9.44
N LEU A 284 -14.67 -2.40 -9.65
CA LEU A 284 -13.45 -2.01 -10.36
C LEU A 284 -13.66 -2.10 -11.89
N PRO A 285 -12.99 -1.25 -12.68
CA PRO A 285 -13.03 -1.32 -14.14
C PRO A 285 -12.48 -2.66 -14.64
N PHE A 286 -11.32 -3.05 -14.13
CA PHE A 286 -10.69 -4.35 -14.33
C PHE A 286 -10.73 -5.15 -13.03
N ASP A 287 -11.14 -6.41 -13.10
CA ASP A 287 -11.20 -7.28 -11.92
C ASP A 287 -10.00 -8.25 -11.95
N HIS A 288 -8.90 -7.81 -11.34
CA HIS A 288 -7.67 -8.61 -11.34
C HIS A 288 -7.76 -9.84 -10.44
N SER A 289 -8.81 -9.96 -9.61
CA SER A 289 -9.04 -11.17 -8.80
C SER A 289 -9.35 -12.38 -9.68
N SER A 290 -10.08 -12.17 -10.78
CA SER A 290 -10.33 -13.21 -11.79
C SER A 290 -9.09 -13.55 -12.64
N GLU A 291 -8.07 -12.70 -12.59
CA GLU A 291 -6.83 -12.77 -13.38
C GLU A 291 -5.59 -13.06 -12.52
N LEU A 292 -5.78 -13.45 -11.24
CA LEU A 292 -4.68 -13.75 -10.31
C LEU A 292 -3.71 -14.84 -10.81
N GLY A 293 -4.11 -15.64 -11.80
CA GLY A 293 -3.26 -16.63 -12.48
C GLY A 293 -2.50 -16.12 -13.72
N LEU A 294 -2.80 -14.92 -14.23
CA LEU A 294 -2.13 -14.37 -15.41
C LEU A 294 -0.76 -13.79 -15.05
N PRO A 295 0.27 -14.01 -15.89
CA PRO A 295 1.53 -13.28 -15.80
C PRO A 295 1.31 -11.77 -15.77
N LEU A 296 2.15 -11.02 -15.05
CA LEU A 296 2.06 -9.55 -14.97
C LEU A 296 2.04 -8.89 -16.37
N SER A 297 2.76 -9.45 -17.34
CA SER A 297 2.77 -8.99 -18.73
C SER A 297 1.41 -9.11 -19.44
N GLU A 298 0.63 -10.14 -19.14
CA GLU A 298 -0.72 -10.31 -19.71
C GLU A 298 -1.69 -9.32 -19.07
N ARG A 299 -1.61 -9.09 -17.76
CA ARG A 299 -2.40 -8.06 -17.07
C ARG A 299 -2.09 -6.66 -17.61
N GLN A 300 -0.81 -6.35 -17.84
CA GLN A 300 -0.40 -5.10 -18.50
C GLN A 300 -0.96 -4.98 -19.92
N ARG A 301 -0.98 -6.07 -20.69
CA ARG A 301 -1.57 -6.05 -22.04
C ARG A 301 -3.05 -5.69 -21.96
N VAL A 302 -3.80 -6.32 -21.06
CA VAL A 302 -5.22 -5.99 -20.84
C VAL A 302 -5.39 -4.50 -20.49
N MET A 303 -4.59 -3.97 -19.57
CA MET A 303 -4.65 -2.56 -19.18
C MET A 303 -4.30 -1.58 -20.31
N ARG A 304 -3.45 -1.98 -21.26
CA ARG A 304 -3.01 -1.12 -22.39
C ARG A 304 -3.90 -1.23 -23.62
N GLU A 305 -4.47 -2.41 -23.86
CA GLU A 305 -5.12 -2.74 -25.15
C GLU A 305 -6.64 -2.88 -25.03
N GLN A 306 -7.20 -3.02 -23.82
CA GLN A 306 -8.63 -3.18 -23.63
C GLN A 306 -9.23 -1.97 -22.92
N ASP A 307 -10.21 -1.35 -23.56
CA ASP A 307 -11.00 -0.32 -22.91
C ASP A 307 -11.84 -0.94 -21.78
N PRO A 308 -11.86 -0.32 -20.58
CA PRO A 308 -12.70 -0.81 -19.51
C PRO A 308 -14.18 -0.68 -19.91
N PRO A 309 -15.03 -1.64 -19.52
CA PRO A 309 -16.46 -1.54 -19.77
C PRO A 309 -17.02 -0.31 -19.06
N MET A 310 -17.87 0.47 -19.74
CA MET A 310 -18.52 1.65 -19.14
C MET A 310 -19.20 1.30 -17.80
N PRO A 311 -19.15 2.19 -16.78
CA PRO A 311 -19.79 1.94 -15.48
C PRO A 311 -21.26 1.53 -15.59
N SER A 312 -22.01 2.20 -16.47
CA SER A 312 -23.43 1.90 -16.74
C SER A 312 -23.66 0.49 -17.32
N THR A 313 -22.76 0.04 -18.19
CA THR A 313 -22.80 -1.30 -18.79
C THR A 313 -22.46 -2.38 -17.75
N ARG A 314 -21.49 -2.12 -16.87
CA ARG A 314 -21.10 -3.08 -15.81
C ARG A 314 -22.19 -3.25 -14.77
N LEU A 315 -22.79 -2.14 -14.31
CA LEU A 315 -23.90 -2.17 -13.36
C LEU A 315 -25.05 -3.04 -13.88
N ARG A 316 -25.43 -2.87 -15.15
CA ARG A 316 -26.51 -3.65 -15.78
C ARG A 316 -26.21 -5.16 -15.83
N LYS A 317 -24.99 -5.55 -16.21
CA LYS A 317 -24.55 -6.95 -16.23
C LYS A 317 -24.57 -7.58 -14.83
N GLN A 318 -24.23 -6.81 -13.80
CA GLN A 318 -24.33 -7.30 -12.42
C GLN A 318 -25.76 -7.37 -11.91
N THR A 319 -26.67 -6.47 -12.32
CA THR A 319 -28.10 -6.60 -11.96
C THR A 319 -28.71 -7.87 -12.57
N ASP A 320 -28.29 -8.25 -13.77
CA ASP A 320 -28.68 -9.54 -14.39
C ASP A 320 -28.09 -10.75 -13.64
N THR A 321 -26.91 -10.58 -13.02
CA THR A 321 -26.24 -11.60 -12.20
C THR A 321 -26.84 -11.69 -10.79
N ALA A 322 -27.20 -10.56 -10.18
CA ALA A 322 -27.89 -10.49 -8.89
C ALA A 322 -29.34 -10.99 -9.00
N ALA A 323 -30.02 -10.74 -10.12
CA ALA A 323 -31.31 -11.35 -10.45
C ALA A 323 -31.20 -12.86 -10.71
N SER A 324 -30.00 -13.37 -11.03
CA SER A 324 -29.70 -14.81 -11.11
C SER A 324 -29.30 -15.41 -9.75
N ILE A 325 -28.64 -14.65 -8.86
CA ILE A 325 -28.32 -15.08 -7.49
C ILE A 325 -29.57 -15.10 -6.60
N ALA A 326 -30.50 -14.16 -6.79
CA ALA A 326 -31.80 -14.14 -6.10
C ALA A 326 -32.71 -15.33 -6.46
N ARG A 327 -32.45 -16.04 -7.57
CA ARG A 327 -33.17 -17.29 -7.93
C ARG A 327 -32.56 -18.56 -7.34
N LEU A 328 -31.38 -18.48 -6.73
CA LEU A 328 -30.71 -19.62 -6.08
C LEU A 328 -30.95 -19.70 -4.56
N HIS A 329 -31.62 -18.72 -3.96
CA HIS A 329 -32.01 -18.71 -2.54
C HIS A 329 -33.54 -18.82 -2.32
N ALA A 330 -34.31 -19.15 -3.36
CA ALA A 330 -35.76 -19.38 -3.27
C ALA A 330 -36.16 -20.86 -3.37
N SER A 331 -35.21 -21.78 -3.17
CA SER A 331 -35.45 -23.23 -3.19
C SER A 331 -34.60 -23.97 -2.15
N VAL A 332 -34.73 -23.63 -0.87
CA VAL A 332 -34.76 -24.54 0.30
C VAL A 332 -35.51 -23.84 1.42
#